data_AF-A0A7C8D3J1-F1
#
_entry.id   AF-A0A7C8D3J1-F1
#
_cell.length_a   1.000
_cell.length_b   1.000
_cell.length_c   1.000
_cell.angle_alpha   90.00
_cell.angle_beta   90.00
_cell.angle_gamma   90.00
#
_symmetry.space_group_name_H-M   'P 1'
#
loop_
_entity.id
_entity.type
_entity.pdbx_description
1 polymer ?
#
loop_
_entity_poly.entity_id
_entity_poly.type
_entity_poly.pdbx_seq_one_letter_code
_entity_poly.pdbx_strand_id
1 'polypeptide(L)'
;YMRALSSKSQTEKMENVGEQKTTTESSASNAPESVDRTAKMYIGGKQKRPDGGYTMDVTGPSGTVGQVGRGNRKDIRDAVEAASGATKWATTNAHTRSQILYYIAENLEQRSAEFAARISAMTGSTTEAAESEVADAVSEWFRWAAWADKYDGAVHETTMHGLVLALNEPLGVVGVTCPDESPLCGFTRLVAPLLAMGNSVIAVPSENNPLAATDLYQVLETSDLPAGVLNIVTGIHSEFVPALAAHDGVDSMWVGTGDVDEVQIASVSNMKRVWKVNMDASADEFLRQSTHVKNIWLPHGV
;
A
#
# COMPACT_ATOMS: atom_id res chain seq x y z
N TYR A 1 -69.29 33.11 15.67
CA TYR A 1 -70.29 34.02 16.29
C TYR A 1 -69.55 35.27 16.75
N MET A 2 -69.22 36.18 15.83
CA MET A 2 -68.46 37.41 16.12
C MET A 2 -69.27 38.61 15.64
N ARG A 3 -69.48 39.58 16.53
CA ARG A 3 -70.09 40.88 16.23
C ARG A 3 -69.18 41.98 16.76
N ALA A 4 -68.63 42.73 15.79
CA ALA A 4 -68.27 44.14 15.72
C ALA A 4 -67.92 44.96 16.97
N LEU A 5 -66.84 45.76 16.87
CA LEU A 5 -66.77 47.25 16.83
C LEU A 5 -65.35 47.70 17.24
N SER A 6 -64.54 48.27 16.35
CA SER A 6 -64.37 49.71 16.07
C SER A 6 -63.34 50.44 16.96
N SER A 7 -62.30 50.98 16.28
CA SER A 7 -61.74 52.36 16.40
C SER A 7 -60.23 52.49 16.68
N LYS A 8 -59.71 53.60 16.15
CA LYS A 8 -58.33 54.07 15.95
C LYS A 8 -57.56 54.34 17.26
N SER A 9 -56.22 54.30 17.22
CA SER A 9 -55.32 55.42 17.58
C SER A 9 -53.84 54.99 17.61
N GLN A 10 -52.97 55.93 17.27
CA GLN A 10 -51.51 55.92 17.32
C GLN A 10 -50.95 55.94 18.75
N THR A 11 -49.75 55.35 18.93
CA THR A 11 -48.59 55.72 19.80
C THR A 11 -47.60 54.53 19.72
N GLU A 12 -46.28 54.56 19.84
CA GLU A 12 -45.26 55.52 20.28
C GLU A 12 -43.88 54.95 19.88
N LYS A 13 -42.91 55.84 19.67
CA LYS A 13 -41.47 55.51 19.64
C LYS A 13 -40.95 55.48 21.08
N MET A 14 -40.22 54.43 21.48
CA MET A 14 -39.19 54.45 22.55
C MET A 14 -38.17 53.36 22.19
N GLU A 15 -36.93 53.72 21.80
CA GLU A 15 -35.77 53.98 22.65
C GLU A 15 -35.23 52.77 23.44
N ASN A 16 -34.14 52.26 22.88
CA ASN A 16 -32.98 51.57 23.46
C ASN A 16 -32.85 51.59 25.00
N VAL A 17 -32.85 50.40 25.60
CA VAL A 17 -32.16 50.14 26.87
C VAL A 17 -31.28 48.92 26.64
N GLY A 18 -29.98 49.13 26.77
CA GLY A 18 -28.96 48.11 26.56
C GLY A 18 -29.08 46.97 27.55
N GLU A 19 -28.85 45.75 27.06
CA GLU A 19 -28.69 44.55 27.86
C GLU A 19 -27.26 44.02 27.71
N GLN A 20 -26.74 43.62 28.85
CA GLN A 20 -25.34 43.48 29.17
C GLN A 20 -24.69 42.27 28.47
N LYS A 21 -23.45 42.48 28.03
CA LYS A 21 -22.51 41.40 27.70
C LYS A 21 -22.42 40.43 28.88
N THR A 22 -23.01 39.25 28.74
CA THR A 22 -22.65 38.09 29.55
C THR A 22 -21.58 37.33 28.80
N THR A 23 -20.33 37.59 29.15
CA THR A 23 -19.17 36.79 28.78
C THR A 23 -19.34 35.40 29.39
N THR A 24 -19.80 34.44 28.59
CA THR A 24 -19.69 33.03 28.96
C THR A 24 -18.27 32.59 28.62
N GLU A 25 -17.40 32.60 29.63
CA GLU A 25 -16.11 31.93 29.57
C GLU A 25 -16.35 30.44 29.31
N SER A 26 -16.18 30.03 28.05
CA SER A 26 -16.09 28.62 27.68
C SER A 26 -14.79 28.09 28.24
N SER A 27 -14.90 27.27 29.27
CA SER A 27 -13.82 26.51 29.88
C SER A 27 -13.06 25.74 28.80
N ALA A 28 -11.78 26.06 28.65
CA ALA A 28 -10.84 25.38 27.78
C ALA A 28 -10.79 23.88 28.09
N SER A 29 -11.41 23.06 27.24
CA SER A 29 -10.98 21.68 27.06
C SER A 29 -9.81 21.69 26.08
N ASN A 30 -8.59 21.51 26.58
CA ASN A 30 -7.39 21.24 25.78
C ASN A 30 -7.49 19.84 25.12
N ALA A 31 -8.45 19.65 24.23
CA ALA A 31 -8.27 18.67 23.16
C ALA A 31 -7.44 19.39 22.08
N PRO A 32 -6.29 18.84 21.64
CA PRO A 32 -5.58 19.45 20.52
C PRO A 32 -6.58 19.56 19.35
N GLU A 33 -6.65 20.76 18.76
CA GLU A 33 -7.47 21.05 17.58
C GLU A 33 -7.39 19.90 16.58
N SER A 34 -8.53 19.56 15.97
CA SER A 34 -8.73 18.42 15.08
C SER A 34 -7.79 18.47 13.86
N VAL A 35 -6.55 18.02 14.03
CA VAL A 35 -5.57 17.89 12.96
C VAL A 35 -6.11 16.82 12.01
N ASP A 36 -6.22 17.14 10.72
CA ASP A 36 -6.52 16.16 9.68
C ASP A 36 -5.38 15.14 9.62
N ARG A 37 -5.62 13.96 10.18
CA ARG A 37 -4.70 12.82 10.21
C ARG A 37 -5.20 11.68 9.31
N THR A 38 -5.98 12.02 8.30
CA THR A 38 -6.57 11.05 7.38
C THR A 38 -5.59 10.72 6.27
N ALA A 39 -4.92 9.58 6.39
CA ALA A 39 -4.13 9.03 5.31
C ALA A 39 -5.01 8.63 4.13
N LYS A 40 -4.52 8.93 2.93
CA LYS A 40 -5.15 8.56 1.66
C LYS A 40 -4.64 7.17 1.23
N MET A 41 -5.00 6.73 0.03
CA MET A 41 -4.35 5.60 -0.64
C MET A 41 -3.29 6.11 -1.62
N TYR A 42 -2.39 5.25 -2.07
CA TYR A 42 -1.37 5.59 -3.07
C TYR A 42 -1.65 4.83 -4.36
N ILE A 43 -2.14 5.50 -5.39
CA ILE A 43 -2.54 4.88 -6.66
C ILE A 43 -1.98 5.71 -7.82
N GLY A 44 -1.24 5.06 -8.73
CA GLY A 44 -0.69 5.73 -9.89
C GLY A 44 0.35 6.81 -9.55
N GLY A 45 1.15 6.58 -8.50
CA GLY A 45 2.18 7.52 -8.07
C GLY A 45 1.67 8.76 -7.36
N LYS A 46 0.43 8.74 -6.87
CA LYS A 46 -0.22 9.89 -6.20
C LYS A 46 -1.11 9.44 -5.06
N GLN A 47 -1.25 10.32 -4.07
CA GLN A 47 -2.23 10.13 -3.01
C GLN A 47 -3.66 10.37 -3.51
N LYS A 48 -4.53 9.37 -3.38
CA LYS A 48 -5.92 9.37 -3.84
C LYS A 48 -6.90 9.06 -2.71
N ARG A 49 -7.99 9.81 -2.64
CA ARG A 49 -9.07 9.56 -1.68
C ARG A 49 -9.80 8.26 -2.02
N PRO A 50 -10.31 7.53 -1.03
CA PRO A 50 -11.17 6.37 -1.28
C PRO A 50 -12.40 6.80 -2.04
N ASP A 51 -12.77 6.03 -3.05
CA ASP A 51 -13.95 6.31 -3.88
C ASP A 51 -15.23 6.35 -3.05
N GLY A 52 -15.36 5.46 -2.07
CA GLY A 52 -16.50 5.44 -1.14
C GLY A 52 -16.54 6.62 -0.16
N GLY A 53 -15.45 7.39 -0.04
CA GLY A 53 -15.34 8.51 0.91
C GLY A 53 -15.27 8.12 2.39
N TYR A 54 -15.32 6.82 2.71
CA TYR A 54 -15.24 6.31 4.07
C TYR A 54 -13.79 6.20 4.55
N THR A 55 -13.63 6.37 5.86
CA THR A 55 -12.36 6.20 6.56
C THR A 55 -12.51 5.15 7.66
N MET A 56 -11.39 4.63 8.13
CA MET A 56 -11.29 3.72 9.27
C MET A 56 -10.31 4.30 10.28
N ASP A 57 -10.66 4.18 11.56
CA ASP A 57 -9.77 4.55 12.65
C ASP A 57 -8.68 3.50 12.83
N VAL A 58 -7.45 3.96 13.01
CA VAL A 58 -6.33 3.12 13.42
C VAL A 58 -6.11 3.34 14.90
N THR A 59 -6.37 2.29 15.69
CA THR A 59 -6.31 2.34 17.15
C THR A 59 -5.05 1.67 17.65
N GLY A 60 -4.29 2.39 18.49
CA GLY A 60 -3.19 1.82 19.27
C GLY A 60 -3.55 1.68 20.74
N PRO A 61 -2.61 1.26 21.60
CA PRO A 61 -2.86 1.03 23.02
C PRO A 61 -3.31 2.28 23.80
N SER A 62 -2.92 3.47 23.33
CA SER A 62 -3.27 4.75 23.96
C SER A 62 -4.48 5.44 23.30
N GLY A 63 -5.17 4.78 22.38
CA GLY A 63 -6.32 5.31 21.65
C GLY A 63 -6.04 5.50 20.15
N THR A 64 -6.85 6.32 19.48
CA THR A 64 -6.74 6.54 18.03
C THR A 64 -5.44 7.24 17.65
N VAL A 65 -4.67 6.60 16.77
CA VAL A 65 -3.38 7.10 16.26
C VAL A 65 -3.59 7.98 15.03
N GLY A 66 -4.52 7.58 14.15
CA GLY A 66 -4.85 8.26 12.90
C GLY A 66 -6.01 7.59 12.18
N GLN A 67 -6.27 8.01 10.94
CA GLN A 67 -7.30 7.42 10.10
C GLN A 67 -6.73 7.02 8.74
N VAL A 68 -7.27 5.98 8.13
CA VAL A 68 -6.95 5.57 6.75
C VAL A 68 -8.20 5.52 5.89
N GLY A 69 -8.05 5.66 4.58
CA GLY A 69 -9.14 5.44 3.64
C GLY A 69 -9.61 3.97 3.65
N ARG A 70 -10.93 3.75 3.65
CA ARG A 70 -11.51 2.41 3.44
C ARG A 70 -11.70 2.20 1.95
N GLY A 71 -10.71 1.55 1.34
CA GLY A 71 -10.73 1.20 -0.08
C GLY A 71 -11.87 0.24 -0.42
N ASN A 72 -12.35 0.33 -1.65
CA ASN A 72 -13.41 -0.52 -2.18
C ASN A 72 -13.00 -1.20 -3.50
N ARG A 73 -13.93 -1.93 -4.11
CA ARG A 73 -13.72 -2.59 -5.40
C ARG A 73 -13.31 -1.64 -6.53
N LYS A 74 -13.81 -0.40 -6.53
CA LYS A 74 -13.45 0.60 -7.56
C LYS A 74 -12.03 1.10 -7.35
N ASP A 75 -11.59 1.30 -6.11
CA ASP A 75 -10.20 1.66 -5.81
C ASP A 75 -9.23 0.56 -6.26
N ILE A 76 -9.60 -0.71 -6.10
CA ILE A 76 -8.85 -1.85 -6.67
C ILE A 76 -8.79 -1.79 -8.19
N ARG A 77 -9.89 -1.54 -8.89
CA ARG A 77 -9.88 -1.39 -10.35
C ARG A 77 -8.94 -0.27 -10.78
N ASP A 78 -9.02 0.88 -10.12
CA ASP A 78 -8.17 2.02 -10.43
C ASP A 78 -6.68 1.72 -10.15
N ALA A 79 -6.39 0.93 -9.11
CA ALA A 79 -5.04 0.43 -8.82
C ALA A 79 -4.54 -0.57 -9.88
N VAL A 80 -5.40 -1.47 -10.36
CA VAL A 80 -5.05 -2.39 -11.45
C VAL A 80 -4.79 -1.62 -12.75
N GLU A 81 -5.65 -0.67 -13.11
CA GLU A 81 -5.45 0.17 -14.30
C GLU A 81 -4.11 0.94 -14.23
N ALA A 82 -3.76 1.48 -13.04
CA ALA A 82 -2.48 2.13 -12.83
C ALA A 82 -1.29 1.16 -12.96
N ALA A 83 -1.38 -0.04 -12.38
CA ALA A 83 -0.35 -1.07 -12.46
C ALA A 83 -0.16 -1.58 -13.90
N SER A 84 -1.25 -1.88 -14.61
CA SER A 84 -1.20 -2.28 -16.01
C SER A 84 -0.68 -1.15 -16.92
N GLY A 85 -0.88 0.12 -16.54
CA GLY A 85 -0.33 1.28 -17.23
C GLY A 85 1.19 1.46 -17.06
N ALA A 86 1.80 0.86 -16.02
CA ALA A 86 3.22 0.97 -15.70
C ALA A 86 4.12 0.03 -16.55
N THR A 87 3.75 -0.21 -17.81
CA THR A 87 4.39 -1.19 -18.71
C THR A 87 5.91 -1.01 -18.87
N LYS A 88 6.39 0.23 -18.77
CA LYS A 88 7.83 0.53 -18.87
C LYS A 88 8.65 -0.16 -17.79
N TRP A 89 8.10 -0.36 -16.60
CA TRP A 89 8.83 -0.93 -15.46
C TRP A 89 9.36 -2.34 -15.73
N ALA A 90 8.54 -3.19 -16.35
CA ALA A 90 8.93 -4.55 -16.73
C ALA A 90 10.10 -4.57 -17.73
N THR A 91 10.26 -3.51 -18.53
CA THR A 91 11.33 -3.37 -19.53
C THR A 91 12.49 -2.48 -19.07
N THR A 92 12.37 -1.85 -17.90
CA THR A 92 13.45 -1.03 -17.33
C THR A 92 14.66 -1.90 -17.05
N ASN A 93 15.87 -1.40 -17.30
CA ASN A 93 17.10 -2.12 -16.98
C ASN A 93 17.13 -2.50 -15.49
N ALA A 94 17.51 -3.75 -15.20
CA ALA A 94 17.71 -4.27 -13.85
C ALA A 94 18.57 -3.35 -12.96
N HIS A 95 19.63 -2.76 -13.51
CA HIS A 95 20.46 -1.80 -12.78
C HIS A 95 19.68 -0.54 -12.37
N THR A 96 18.85 0.00 -13.26
CA THR A 96 18.00 1.16 -12.95
C THR A 96 16.97 0.83 -11.88
N ARG A 97 16.37 -0.37 -11.93
CA ARG A 97 15.47 -0.83 -10.86
C ARG A 97 16.23 -0.93 -9.53
N SER A 98 17.43 -1.50 -9.54
CA SER A 98 18.32 -1.58 -8.38
C SER A 98 18.58 -0.20 -7.76
N GLN A 99 18.94 0.81 -8.56
CA GLN A 99 19.17 2.18 -8.08
C GLN A 99 17.95 2.79 -7.39
N ILE A 100 16.76 2.63 -7.97
CA ILE A 100 15.51 3.12 -7.37
C ILE A 100 15.26 2.44 -6.02
N LEU A 101 15.48 1.13 -5.91
CA LEU A 101 15.32 0.41 -4.65
C LEU A 101 16.37 0.84 -3.60
N TYR A 102 17.60 1.12 -4.00
CA TYR A 102 18.61 1.72 -3.14
C TYR A 102 18.16 3.10 -2.61
N TYR A 103 17.61 3.97 -3.47
CA TYR A 103 17.07 5.25 -3.02
C TYR A 103 15.89 5.11 -2.06
N ILE A 104 15.05 4.07 -2.20
CA ILE A 104 13.98 3.79 -1.22
C ILE A 104 14.59 3.43 0.13
N ALA A 105 15.59 2.56 0.15
CA ALA A 105 16.27 2.16 1.39
C ALA A 105 16.91 3.36 2.10
N GLU A 106 17.67 4.19 1.37
CA GLU A 106 18.35 5.37 1.92
C GLU A 106 17.36 6.42 2.45
N ASN A 107 16.27 6.69 1.72
CA ASN A 107 15.25 7.64 2.15
C ASN A 107 14.43 7.13 3.34
N LEU A 108 14.20 5.81 3.44
CA LEU A 108 13.60 5.19 4.61
C LEU A 108 14.53 5.28 5.82
N GLU A 109 15.82 4.98 5.63
CA GLU A 109 16.83 5.04 6.69
C GLU A 109 16.93 6.45 7.31
N GLN A 110 16.89 7.51 6.48
CA GLN A 110 16.88 8.89 6.96
C GLN A 110 15.67 9.23 7.85
N ARG A 111 14.55 8.51 7.69
CA ARG A 111 13.32 8.72 8.46
C ARG A 111 13.08 7.62 9.49
N SER A 112 14.09 6.80 9.82
CA SER A 112 13.91 5.61 10.66
C SER A 112 13.21 5.88 12.00
N ALA A 113 13.60 6.97 12.68
CA ALA A 113 13.02 7.34 13.97
C ALA A 113 11.53 7.70 13.87
N GLU A 114 11.10 8.30 12.76
CA GLU A 114 9.69 8.64 12.52
C GLU A 114 8.86 7.36 12.33
N PHE A 115 9.35 6.42 11.52
CA PHE A 115 8.70 5.13 11.30
C PHE A 115 8.64 4.29 12.59
N ALA A 116 9.72 4.27 13.39
CA ALA A 116 9.74 3.55 14.66
C ALA A 116 8.71 4.12 15.64
N ALA A 117 8.61 5.45 15.75
CA ALA A 117 7.59 6.11 16.56
C ALA A 117 6.16 5.79 16.07
N ARG A 118 5.95 5.74 14.75
CA ARG A 118 4.65 5.36 14.16
C ARG A 118 4.28 3.93 14.50
N ILE A 119 5.21 2.98 14.33
CA ILE A 119 4.98 1.56 14.62
C ILE A 119 4.65 1.38 16.10
N SER A 120 5.46 1.94 16.99
CA SER A 120 5.22 1.86 18.44
C SER A 120 3.87 2.45 18.83
N ALA A 121 3.46 3.57 18.22
CA ALA A 121 2.15 4.18 18.48
C ALA A 121 0.97 3.27 18.08
N MET A 122 1.09 2.51 16.99
CA MET A 122 0.03 1.60 16.52
C MET A 122 0.03 0.28 17.29
N THR A 123 1.18 -0.36 17.45
CA THR A 123 1.28 -1.74 17.97
C THR A 123 1.45 -1.81 19.48
N GLY A 124 1.94 -0.73 20.10
CA GLY A 124 2.37 -0.74 21.50
C GLY A 124 3.71 -1.43 21.76
N SER A 125 4.48 -1.73 20.71
CA SER A 125 5.83 -2.29 20.85
C SER A 125 6.76 -1.29 21.55
N THR A 126 7.80 -1.82 22.22
CA THR A 126 8.85 -0.96 22.78
C THR A 126 9.57 -0.21 21.65
N THR A 127 10.21 0.91 22.00
CA THR A 127 10.98 1.70 21.04
C THR A 127 12.06 0.86 20.38
N GLU A 128 12.77 0.03 21.15
CA GLU A 128 13.85 -0.82 20.62
C GLU A 128 13.31 -1.85 19.62
N ALA A 129 12.14 -2.44 19.89
CA ALA A 129 11.51 -3.39 18.98
C ALA A 129 11.04 -2.70 17.68
N ALA A 130 10.49 -1.49 17.78
CA ALA A 130 10.08 -0.71 16.61
C ALA A 130 11.29 -0.25 15.77
N GLU A 131 12.37 0.21 16.41
CA GLU A 131 13.63 0.56 15.73
C GLU A 131 14.23 -0.65 15.02
N SER A 132 14.21 -1.84 15.66
CA SER A 132 14.66 -3.08 15.05
C SER A 132 13.84 -3.43 13.80
N GLU A 133 12.51 -3.32 13.86
CA GLU A 133 11.65 -3.59 12.70
C GLU A 133 11.97 -2.67 11.51
N VAL A 134 12.22 -1.38 11.78
CA VAL A 134 12.58 -0.42 10.74
C VAL A 134 13.95 -0.74 10.15
N ALA A 135 14.93 -1.09 10.98
CA ALA A 135 16.25 -1.50 10.52
C ALA A 135 16.17 -2.76 9.64
N ASP A 136 15.34 -3.74 10.02
CA ASP A 136 15.09 -4.94 9.21
C ASP A 136 14.43 -4.57 7.87
N ALA A 137 13.45 -3.66 7.87
CA ALA A 137 12.82 -3.19 6.63
C ALA A 137 13.81 -2.48 5.69
N VAL A 138 14.70 -1.64 6.22
CA VAL A 138 15.78 -0.99 5.44
C VAL A 138 16.73 -2.04 4.85
N SER A 139 17.15 -3.02 5.67
CA SER A 139 17.99 -4.14 5.23
C SER A 139 17.33 -4.95 4.11
N GLU A 140 16.02 -5.19 4.21
CA GLU A 140 15.24 -5.88 3.18
C GLU A 140 15.22 -5.11 1.86
N TRP A 141 15.02 -3.79 1.87
CA TRP A 141 15.11 -2.97 0.66
C TRP A 141 16.51 -3.07 0.02
N PHE A 142 17.58 -2.95 0.81
CA PHE A 142 18.95 -3.10 0.31
C PHE A 142 19.21 -4.49 -0.27
N ARG A 143 18.70 -5.54 0.39
CA ARG A 143 18.83 -6.93 -0.05
C ARG A 143 18.18 -7.13 -1.42
N TRP A 144 16.98 -6.63 -1.62
CA TRP A 144 16.27 -6.77 -2.89
C TRP A 144 16.78 -5.84 -3.99
N ALA A 145 17.28 -4.65 -3.62
CA ALA A 145 18.04 -3.80 -4.53
C ALA A 145 19.27 -4.53 -5.07
N ALA A 146 19.99 -5.27 -4.23
CA ALA A 146 21.14 -6.06 -4.64
C ALA A 146 20.78 -7.23 -5.56
N TRP A 147 19.61 -7.86 -5.37
CA TRP A 147 19.15 -8.96 -6.23
C TRP A 147 18.60 -8.53 -7.59
N ALA A 148 18.17 -7.28 -7.73
CA ALA A 148 17.49 -6.78 -8.93
C ALA A 148 18.25 -7.06 -10.25
N ASP A 149 19.59 -7.08 -10.21
CA ASP A 149 20.48 -7.32 -11.35
C ASP A 149 21.36 -8.57 -11.23
N LYS A 150 21.07 -9.47 -10.29
CA LYS A 150 21.89 -10.68 -10.00
C LYS A 150 21.13 -12.00 -10.13
N TYR A 151 19.87 -11.95 -10.57
CA TYR A 151 19.06 -13.15 -10.77
C TYR A 151 19.13 -13.64 -12.22
N ASP A 152 20.27 -14.24 -12.56
CA ASP A 152 20.56 -14.71 -13.90
C ASP A 152 19.69 -15.90 -14.32
N GLY A 153 19.44 -15.98 -15.63
CA GLY A 153 18.87 -17.17 -16.26
C GLY A 153 19.88 -18.32 -16.35
N ALA A 154 19.44 -19.44 -16.90
CA ALA A 154 20.29 -20.60 -17.14
C ALA A 154 20.48 -20.88 -18.64
N VAL A 155 21.61 -21.49 -19.00
CA VAL A 155 21.86 -22.04 -20.33
C VAL A 155 21.83 -23.56 -20.22
N HIS A 156 21.00 -24.20 -21.03
CA HIS A 156 20.87 -25.65 -21.07
C HIS A 156 21.35 -26.18 -22.43
N GLU A 157 22.24 -27.17 -22.37
CA GLU A 157 22.54 -28.03 -23.51
C GLU A 157 21.38 -28.99 -23.74
N THR A 158 21.08 -29.28 -25.01
CA THR A 158 20.02 -30.22 -25.36
C THR A 158 20.55 -31.32 -26.26
N THR A 159 19.82 -32.43 -26.33
CA THR A 159 20.15 -33.54 -27.26
C THR A 159 19.85 -33.18 -28.72
N MET A 160 19.10 -32.11 -28.97
CA MET A 160 18.85 -31.56 -30.30
C MET A 160 19.87 -30.47 -30.64
N HIS A 161 20.01 -30.14 -31.92
CA HIS A 161 20.90 -29.05 -32.34
C HIS A 161 20.45 -27.71 -31.74
N GLY A 162 21.31 -27.08 -30.95
CA GLY A 162 21.10 -25.75 -30.37
C GLY A 162 21.31 -25.68 -28.85
N LEU A 163 21.07 -24.49 -28.30
CA LEU A 163 21.05 -24.20 -26.87
C LEU A 163 19.69 -23.67 -26.46
N VAL A 164 19.33 -23.89 -25.20
CA VAL A 164 18.13 -23.30 -24.58
C VAL A 164 18.56 -22.28 -23.54
N LEU A 165 18.13 -21.03 -23.72
CA LEU A 165 18.25 -19.99 -22.71
C LEU A 165 16.96 -19.95 -21.88
N ALA A 166 17.07 -20.30 -20.60
CA ALA A 166 15.99 -20.18 -19.62
C ALA A 166 16.08 -18.79 -18.96
N LEU A 167 15.34 -17.82 -19.49
CA LEU A 167 15.34 -16.45 -18.99
C LEU A 167 14.28 -16.25 -17.92
N ASN A 168 14.65 -15.50 -16.87
CA ASN A 168 13.72 -15.05 -15.85
C ASN A 168 13.04 -13.75 -16.34
N GLU A 169 11.72 -13.78 -16.50
CA GLU A 169 10.92 -12.61 -16.86
C GLU A 169 9.93 -12.28 -15.71
N PRO A 170 9.54 -11.01 -15.52
CA PRO A 170 8.52 -10.64 -14.54
C PRO A 170 7.18 -11.32 -14.85
N LEU A 171 6.37 -11.54 -13.81
CA LEU A 171 5.02 -12.05 -13.93
C LEU A 171 4.06 -11.02 -14.56
N GLY A 172 4.23 -9.74 -14.20
CA GLY A 172 3.34 -8.66 -14.62
C GLY A 172 2.80 -7.88 -13.41
N VAL A 173 1.48 -7.84 -13.27
CA VAL A 173 0.78 -7.20 -12.15
C VAL A 173 0.53 -8.23 -11.05
N VAL A 174 1.00 -7.93 -9.83
CA VAL A 174 0.87 -8.83 -8.68
C VAL A 174 0.08 -8.15 -7.56
N GLY A 175 -1.00 -8.81 -7.13
CA GLY A 175 -1.74 -8.43 -5.92
C GLY A 175 -1.12 -9.07 -4.68
N VAL A 176 -0.97 -8.31 -3.60
CA VAL A 176 -0.32 -8.77 -2.37
C VAL A 176 -1.18 -8.39 -1.17
N THR A 177 -1.56 -9.36 -0.34
CA THR A 177 -2.04 -9.08 1.01
C THR A 177 -0.86 -9.19 1.98
N CYS A 178 -0.53 -8.10 2.66
CA CYS A 178 0.59 -8.06 3.59
C CYS A 178 0.18 -8.61 4.97
N PRO A 179 1.09 -9.27 5.69
CA PRO A 179 0.82 -9.75 7.04
C PRO A 179 0.49 -8.60 7.99
N ASP A 180 -0.23 -8.92 9.07
CA ASP A 180 -0.52 -7.96 10.13
C ASP A 180 0.65 -7.84 11.13
N GLU A 181 1.50 -8.87 11.20
CA GLU A 181 2.74 -8.86 11.95
C GLU A 181 3.80 -7.99 11.28
N SER A 182 4.48 -7.16 12.08
CA SER A 182 5.54 -6.25 11.62
C SER A 182 5.13 -5.42 10.39
N PRO A 183 4.23 -4.44 10.56
CA PRO A 183 3.52 -3.79 9.46
C PRO A 183 4.43 -3.15 8.40
N LEU A 184 5.65 -2.72 8.76
CA LEU A 184 6.60 -2.16 7.81
C LEU A 184 7.50 -3.22 7.19
N CYS A 185 8.08 -4.09 8.02
CA CYS A 185 9.02 -5.11 7.55
C CYS A 185 8.30 -6.20 6.73
N GLY A 186 7.14 -6.66 7.19
CA GLY A 186 6.30 -7.63 6.49
C GLY A 186 5.80 -7.11 5.14
N PHE A 187 5.40 -5.83 5.08
CA PHE A 187 5.08 -5.15 3.83
C PHE A 187 6.28 -5.15 2.87
N THR A 188 7.43 -4.69 3.36
CA THR A 188 8.65 -4.55 2.55
C THR A 188 9.13 -5.89 2.01
N ARG A 189 9.15 -6.93 2.85
CA ARG A 189 9.62 -8.27 2.50
C ARG A 189 8.83 -8.91 1.36
N LEU A 190 7.57 -8.53 1.17
CA LEU A 190 6.75 -8.99 0.05
C LEU A 190 6.80 -8.08 -1.17
N VAL A 191 6.82 -6.77 -0.97
CA VAL A 191 6.77 -5.79 -2.06
C VAL A 191 8.11 -5.65 -2.77
N ALA A 192 9.21 -5.53 -2.01
CA ALA A 192 10.54 -5.30 -2.55
C ALA A 192 11.02 -6.36 -3.57
N PRO A 193 10.85 -7.69 -3.37
CA PRO A 193 11.27 -8.69 -4.37
C PRO A 193 10.49 -8.55 -5.67
N LEU A 194 9.19 -8.28 -5.59
CA LEU A 194 8.34 -8.09 -6.77
C LEU A 194 8.82 -6.91 -7.61
N LEU A 195 9.11 -5.78 -6.95
CA LEU A 195 9.65 -4.60 -7.61
C LEU A 195 11.04 -4.85 -8.22
N ALA A 196 11.92 -5.55 -7.50
CA ALA A 196 13.27 -5.89 -7.96
C ALA A 196 13.24 -6.69 -9.28
N MET A 197 12.31 -7.65 -9.38
CA MET A 197 12.13 -8.49 -10.56
C MET A 197 11.34 -7.81 -11.70
N GLY A 198 10.88 -6.56 -11.51
CA GLY A 198 10.22 -5.78 -12.55
C GLY A 198 8.69 -5.93 -12.60
N ASN A 199 8.08 -6.47 -11.54
CA ASN A 199 6.63 -6.55 -11.42
C ASN A 199 6.04 -5.21 -10.96
N SER A 200 4.80 -4.94 -11.36
CA SER A 200 3.98 -3.88 -10.75
C SER A 200 3.12 -4.49 -9.65
N VAL A 201 2.94 -3.76 -8.54
CA VAL A 201 2.38 -4.32 -7.30
C VAL A 201 1.16 -3.54 -6.85
N ILE A 202 0.14 -4.27 -6.43
CA ILE A 202 -1.02 -3.75 -5.71
C ILE A 202 -0.96 -4.35 -4.31
N ALA A 203 -0.43 -3.57 -3.37
CA ALA A 203 -0.24 -3.98 -1.99
C ALA A 203 -1.44 -3.56 -1.14
N VAL A 204 -1.97 -4.53 -0.40
CA VAL A 204 -2.99 -4.35 0.63
C VAL A 204 -2.26 -4.49 1.97
N PRO A 205 -1.95 -3.38 2.66
CA PRO A 205 -1.19 -3.42 3.90
C PRO A 205 -2.03 -4.02 5.04
N SER A 206 -1.42 -4.19 6.21
CA SER A 206 -2.11 -4.64 7.43
C SER A 206 -3.41 -3.88 7.66
N GLU A 207 -4.48 -4.60 7.96
CA GLU A 207 -5.79 -3.98 8.27
C GLU A 207 -5.72 -3.20 9.59
N ASN A 208 -4.96 -3.74 10.56
CA ASN A 208 -4.84 -3.20 11.91
C ASN A 208 -3.82 -2.06 12.01
N ASN A 209 -2.68 -2.19 11.32
CA ASN A 209 -1.55 -1.26 11.45
C ASN A 209 -1.12 -0.62 10.10
N PRO A 210 -2.04 -0.03 9.31
CA PRO A 210 -1.75 0.41 7.94
C PRO A 210 -0.89 1.68 7.84
N LEU A 211 -0.77 2.49 8.90
CA LEU A 211 -0.16 3.83 8.79
C LEU A 211 1.34 3.77 8.46
N ALA A 212 2.04 2.70 8.83
CA ALA A 212 3.44 2.51 8.43
C ALA A 212 3.57 2.43 6.90
N ALA A 213 2.64 1.74 6.22
CA ALA A 213 2.61 1.69 4.77
C ALA A 213 2.17 3.03 4.14
N THR A 214 1.37 3.84 4.85
CA THR A 214 0.97 5.16 4.35
C THR A 214 2.09 6.20 4.48
N ASP A 215 2.91 6.11 5.51
CA ASP A 215 4.05 7.01 5.70
C ASP A 215 5.15 6.77 4.63
N LEU A 216 5.20 5.57 4.04
CA LEU A 216 6.06 5.25 2.90
C LEU A 216 5.74 6.08 1.65
N TYR A 217 4.55 6.66 1.49
CA TYR A 217 4.18 7.35 0.25
C TYR A 217 5.20 8.44 -0.12
N GLN A 218 5.60 9.23 0.87
CA GLN A 218 6.60 10.28 0.68
C GLN A 218 7.99 9.71 0.39
N VAL A 219 8.34 8.55 0.97
CA VAL A 219 9.60 7.85 0.65
C VAL A 219 9.59 7.43 -0.83
N LEU A 220 8.51 6.81 -1.28
CA LEU A 220 8.34 6.36 -2.67
C LEU A 220 8.40 7.52 -3.69
N GLU A 221 7.75 8.64 -3.37
CA GLU A 221 7.77 9.85 -4.19
C GLU A 221 9.17 10.48 -4.24
N THR A 222 9.90 10.48 -3.13
CA THR A 222 11.26 11.05 -3.04
C THR A 222 12.31 10.16 -3.72
N SER A 223 12.02 8.87 -3.87
CA SER A 223 12.90 7.89 -4.53
C SER A 223 12.64 7.71 -6.03
N ASP A 224 11.83 8.59 -6.64
CA ASP A 224 11.49 8.57 -8.07
C ASP A 224 10.91 7.23 -8.57
N LEU A 225 10.14 6.52 -7.71
CA LEU A 225 9.46 5.30 -8.14
C LEU A 225 8.43 5.64 -9.25
N PRO A 226 8.49 5.00 -10.44
CA PRO A 226 7.57 5.33 -11.51
C PRO A 226 6.11 5.12 -11.12
N ALA A 227 5.24 6.02 -11.59
CA ALA A 227 3.83 5.98 -11.31
C ALA A 227 3.19 4.63 -11.71
N GLY A 228 2.43 4.04 -10.79
CA GLY A 228 1.73 2.78 -11.00
C GLY A 228 2.54 1.52 -10.68
N VAL A 229 3.85 1.63 -10.46
CA VAL A 229 4.70 0.47 -10.12
C VAL A 229 4.34 -0.13 -8.76
N LEU A 230 4.09 0.72 -7.77
CA LEU A 230 3.54 0.31 -6.48
C LEU A 230 2.26 1.11 -6.23
N ASN A 231 1.18 0.38 -5.92
CA ASN A 231 -0.10 0.94 -5.53
C ASN A 231 -0.46 0.35 -4.16
N ILE A 232 -0.86 1.19 -3.22
CA ILE A 232 -1.17 0.81 -1.84
C ILE A 232 -2.63 1.16 -1.58
N VAL A 233 -3.45 0.13 -1.32
CA VAL A 233 -4.89 0.24 -1.09
C VAL A 233 -5.19 -0.25 0.33
N THR A 234 -5.52 0.68 1.23
CA THR A 234 -5.89 0.39 2.62
C THR A 234 -7.38 0.06 2.71
N GLY A 235 -7.77 -0.74 3.71
CA GLY A 235 -9.17 -1.02 4.03
C GLY A 235 -9.38 -2.42 4.56
N ILE A 236 -10.63 -2.86 4.62
CA ILE A 236 -11.00 -4.20 5.13
C ILE A 236 -10.75 -5.25 4.05
N HIS A 237 -9.89 -6.22 4.34
CA HIS A 237 -9.40 -7.16 3.32
C HIS A 237 -10.55 -7.96 2.70
N SER A 238 -11.50 -8.42 3.52
CA SER A 238 -12.66 -9.20 3.06
C SER A 238 -13.59 -8.47 2.08
N GLU A 239 -13.52 -7.14 2.00
CA GLU A 239 -14.42 -6.35 1.13
C GLU A 239 -13.96 -6.31 -0.33
N PHE A 240 -12.65 -6.40 -0.56
CA PHE A 240 -12.10 -6.17 -1.89
C PHE A 240 -10.98 -7.15 -2.30
N VAL A 241 -10.37 -7.91 -1.39
CA VAL A 241 -9.36 -8.92 -1.75
C VAL A 241 -9.93 -10.01 -2.67
N PRO A 242 -11.14 -10.55 -2.46
CA PRO A 242 -11.74 -11.49 -3.43
C PRO A 242 -11.95 -10.85 -4.82
N ALA A 243 -12.25 -9.55 -4.86
CA ALA A 243 -12.39 -8.82 -6.11
C ALA A 243 -11.03 -8.57 -6.80
N LEU A 244 -9.97 -8.31 -6.03
CA LEU A 244 -8.59 -8.24 -6.53
C LEU A 244 -8.15 -9.60 -7.09
N ALA A 245 -8.40 -10.68 -6.36
CA ALA A 245 -8.08 -12.05 -6.77
C ALA A 245 -8.87 -12.51 -8.00
N ALA A 246 -10.11 -12.04 -8.19
CA ALA A 246 -10.92 -12.34 -9.37
C ALA A 246 -10.62 -11.44 -10.58
N HIS A 247 -9.78 -10.42 -10.43
CA HIS A 247 -9.54 -9.44 -11.50
C HIS A 247 -8.66 -10.02 -12.61
N ASP A 248 -9.05 -9.84 -13.88
CA ASP A 248 -8.34 -10.39 -15.03
C ASP A 248 -7.00 -9.70 -15.30
N GLY A 249 -6.89 -8.41 -14.97
CA GLY A 249 -5.65 -7.62 -15.08
C GLY A 249 -4.61 -7.89 -13.97
N VAL A 250 -4.78 -8.95 -13.17
CA VAL A 250 -3.81 -9.38 -12.15
C VAL A 250 -3.28 -10.76 -12.55
N ASP A 251 -1.96 -10.88 -12.64
CA ASP A 251 -1.27 -12.08 -13.14
C ASP A 251 -0.90 -13.05 -12.02
N SER A 252 -0.78 -12.56 -10.78
CA SER A 252 -0.45 -13.36 -9.60
C SER A 252 -0.98 -12.75 -8.30
N MET A 253 -1.28 -13.60 -7.32
CA MET A 253 -1.69 -13.23 -5.97
C MET A 253 -0.71 -13.80 -4.94
N TRP A 254 -0.18 -12.95 -4.08
CA TRP A 254 0.59 -13.35 -2.89
C TRP A 254 -0.26 -13.10 -1.65
N VAL A 255 -0.50 -14.16 -0.88
CA VAL A 255 -1.37 -14.12 0.30
C VAL A 255 -0.51 -14.22 1.56
N GLY A 256 -0.21 -13.08 2.18
CA GLY A 256 0.48 -12.98 3.46
C GLY A 256 -0.45 -12.99 4.67
N THR A 257 -1.69 -12.51 4.50
CA THR A 257 -2.79 -12.64 5.47
C THR A 257 -4.12 -12.87 4.75
N GLY A 258 -5.13 -13.34 5.47
CA GLY A 258 -6.48 -13.62 4.97
C GLY A 258 -6.71 -15.08 4.55
N ASP A 259 -7.86 -15.33 3.93
CA ASP A 259 -8.30 -16.66 3.49
C ASP A 259 -7.69 -17.01 2.13
N VAL A 260 -6.67 -17.86 2.14
CA VAL A 260 -6.00 -18.32 0.92
C VAL A 260 -6.92 -19.17 0.04
N ASP A 261 -7.85 -19.93 0.63
CA ASP A 261 -8.74 -20.81 -0.12
C ASP A 261 -9.76 -19.97 -0.91
N GLU A 262 -10.28 -18.90 -0.30
CA GLU A 262 -11.12 -17.91 -0.99
C GLU A 262 -10.39 -17.25 -2.17
N VAL A 263 -9.14 -16.82 -1.95
CA VAL A 263 -8.30 -16.23 -3.00
C VAL A 263 -8.03 -17.23 -4.13
N GLN A 264 -7.78 -18.50 -3.81
CA GLN A 264 -7.60 -19.56 -4.80
C GLN A 264 -8.87 -19.79 -5.63
N ILE A 265 -10.03 -19.86 -4.98
CA ILE A 265 -11.32 -20.01 -5.66
C ILE A 265 -11.58 -18.83 -6.60
N ALA A 266 -11.35 -17.59 -6.14
CA ALA A 266 -11.52 -16.38 -6.96
C ALA A 266 -10.55 -16.33 -8.16
N SER A 267 -9.35 -16.91 -7.99
CA SER A 267 -8.29 -16.93 -9.00
C SER A 267 -8.51 -17.94 -10.15
N VAL A 268 -9.49 -18.84 -10.02
CA VAL A 268 -9.81 -19.84 -11.07
C VAL A 268 -10.22 -19.20 -12.40
N SER A 269 -10.78 -18.00 -12.36
CA SER A 269 -11.27 -17.25 -13.54
C SER A 269 -10.24 -17.10 -14.67
N ASN A 270 -8.98 -16.78 -14.33
CA ASN A 270 -7.89 -16.63 -15.29
C ASN A 270 -6.69 -17.54 -15.00
N MET A 271 -6.84 -18.48 -14.05
CA MET A 271 -5.79 -19.43 -13.63
C MET A 271 -4.49 -18.73 -13.18
N LYS A 272 -4.59 -17.51 -12.63
CA LYS A 272 -3.43 -16.78 -12.09
C LYS A 272 -2.74 -17.58 -10.99
N ARG A 273 -1.43 -17.35 -10.86
CA ARG A 273 -0.63 -18.00 -9.82
C ARG A 273 -1.05 -17.47 -8.45
N VAL A 274 -1.26 -18.36 -7.49
CA VAL A 274 -1.51 -17.98 -6.09
C VAL A 274 -0.42 -18.59 -5.23
N TRP A 275 0.23 -17.76 -4.41
CA TRP A 275 1.23 -18.20 -3.45
C TRP A 275 0.78 -17.85 -2.04
N LYS A 276 0.61 -18.88 -1.20
CA LYS A 276 0.53 -18.70 0.25
C LYS A 276 1.93 -18.38 0.73
N VAL A 277 2.14 -17.15 1.17
CA VAL A 277 3.47 -16.66 1.52
C VAL A 277 3.97 -17.41 2.74
N ASN A 278 5.20 -17.90 2.65
CA ASN A 278 6.00 -18.27 3.81
C ASN A 278 6.97 -17.13 4.09
N MET A 279 6.78 -16.42 5.21
CA MET A 279 7.65 -15.28 5.54
C MET A 279 9.11 -15.71 5.71
N ASP A 280 9.37 -16.94 6.17
CA ASP A 280 10.72 -17.49 6.35
C ASP A 280 11.32 -18.10 5.08
N ALA A 281 10.65 -17.95 3.93
CA ALA A 281 11.14 -18.45 2.65
C ALA A 281 12.52 -17.85 2.29
N SER A 282 13.33 -18.64 1.59
CA SER A 282 14.64 -18.20 1.11
C SER A 282 14.50 -17.16 0.00
N ALA A 283 15.57 -16.40 -0.24
CA ALA A 283 15.62 -15.46 -1.37
C ALA A 283 15.30 -16.16 -2.70
N ASP A 284 15.80 -17.38 -2.91
CA ASP A 284 15.53 -18.18 -4.12
C ASP A 284 14.04 -18.49 -4.31
N GLU A 285 13.31 -18.76 -3.23
CA GLU A 285 11.87 -18.99 -3.32
C GLU A 285 11.14 -17.69 -3.70
N PHE A 286 11.45 -16.56 -3.06
CA PHE A 286 10.88 -15.27 -3.42
C PHE A 286 11.17 -14.89 -4.88
N LEU A 287 12.40 -15.12 -5.37
CA LEU A 287 12.78 -14.90 -6.77
C LEU A 287 11.96 -15.78 -7.70
N ARG A 288 11.85 -17.09 -7.40
CA ARG A 288 11.02 -18.03 -8.17
C ARG A 288 9.52 -17.69 -8.14
N GLN A 289 9.03 -17.10 -7.06
CA GLN A 289 7.63 -16.69 -6.93
C GLN A 289 7.32 -15.36 -7.60
N SER A 290 8.34 -14.57 -7.95
CA SER A 290 8.24 -13.25 -8.57
C SER A 290 8.60 -13.23 -10.06
N THR A 291 8.99 -14.37 -10.63
CA THR A 291 9.30 -14.53 -12.06
C THR A 291 8.63 -15.76 -12.66
N HIS A 292 8.55 -15.76 -13.99
CA HIS A 292 8.36 -16.97 -14.79
C HIS A 292 9.60 -17.25 -15.66
N VAL A 293 9.73 -18.50 -16.10
CA VAL A 293 10.86 -18.92 -16.93
C VAL A 293 10.40 -19.03 -18.38
N LYS A 294 11.06 -18.28 -19.26
CA LYS A 294 10.87 -18.36 -20.70
C LYS A 294 12.06 -19.04 -21.34
N ASN A 295 11.80 -20.17 -21.97
CA ASN A 295 12.81 -20.93 -22.69
C ASN A 295 12.90 -20.46 -24.14
N ILE A 296 14.05 -19.91 -24.53
CA ILE A 296 14.37 -19.49 -25.89
C ILE A 296 15.32 -20.50 -26.51
N TRP A 297 14.86 -21.15 -27.57
CA TRP A 297 15.65 -22.12 -28.33
C TRP A 297 16.43 -21.39 -29.42
N LEU A 298 17.75 -21.49 -29.36
CA LEU A 298 18.64 -20.82 -30.31
C LEU A 298 19.47 -21.87 -31.07
N PRO A 299 19.63 -21.70 -32.39
CA PRO A 299 20.68 -22.41 -33.12
C PRO A 299 22.03 -22.05 -32.50
N HIS A 300 22.84 -23.05 -32.22
CA HIS A 300 24.20 -22.87 -31.71
C HIS A 300 25.15 -23.69 -32.58
N GLY A 301 26.14 -23.02 -33.15
CA GLY A 301 27.18 -23.66 -33.95
C GLY A 301 28.19 -24.33 -33.04
N VAL A 302 28.54 -25.58 -33.35
CA VAL A 302 29.69 -26.28 -32.75
C VAL A 302 30.97 -25.78 -33.40
#